data_AF-A0A838QRP8-F1
#
_entry.id   AF-A0A838QRP8-F1
#
_cell.length_a   1.000
_cell.length_b   1.000
_cell.length_c   1.000
_cell.angle_alpha   90.00
_cell.angle_beta   90.00
_cell.angle_gamma   90.00
#
_symmetry.space_group_name_H-M   'P 1'
#
loop_
_entity.id
_entity.type
_entity.pdbx_description
1 polymer ?
#
loop_
_entity_poly.entity_id
_entity_poly.type
_entity_poly.pdbx_seq_one_letter_code
_entity_poly.pdbx_strand_id
1 'polypeptide(L)'
;MWRKLNTPGHDAATFSELEGGAELRGRRSSMATLARLRSPPVRADAAWYSTEGTVEGWCGSRRVKLRLRRARDGTWTSNGALCAAVTGCVDLDLSFTRLRICCR
;
A
#
# COMPACT_ATOMS: atom_id res chain seq x y z
N MET A 1 -11.84 -10.34 5.88
CA MET A 1 -10.70 -10.43 6.82
C MET A 1 -9.94 -11.71 6.51
N TRP A 2 -8.62 -11.67 6.38
CA TRP A 2 -7.81 -12.85 6.07
C TRP A 2 -6.83 -13.15 7.21
N ARG A 3 -6.65 -14.44 7.54
CA ARG A 3 -5.74 -14.91 8.59
C ARG A 3 -4.70 -15.84 7.97
N LYS A 4 -3.42 -15.56 8.18
CA LYS A 4 -2.32 -16.47 7.78
C LYS A 4 -2.28 -17.65 8.78
N LEU A 5 -2.35 -18.88 8.28
CA LEU A 5 -2.44 -20.09 9.13
C LEU A 5 -1.10 -20.45 9.81
N ASN A 6 0.03 -20.08 9.20
CA ASN A 6 1.37 -20.56 9.64
C ASN A 6 2.11 -19.57 10.56
N THR A 7 1.61 -18.35 10.73
CA THR A 7 2.25 -17.33 11.59
C THR A 7 1.17 -16.40 12.15
N PRO A 8 1.08 -16.20 13.47
CA PRO A 8 0.09 -15.32 14.07
C PRO A 8 0.18 -13.88 13.53
N GLY A 9 -0.95 -13.40 13.00
CA GLY A 9 -1.08 -12.08 12.38
C GLY A 9 -2.40 -11.94 11.64
N HIS A 10 -2.83 -10.70 11.43
CA HIS A 10 -4.09 -10.38 10.76
C HIS A 10 -3.92 -9.29 9.72
N ASP A 11 -4.59 -9.51 8.60
CA ASP A 11 -4.62 -8.60 7.46
C ASP A 11 -6.09 -8.27 7.15
N ALA A 12 -6.38 -6.98 7.03
CA ALA A 12 -7.71 -6.49 6.71
C ALA A 12 -7.61 -5.30 5.76
N ALA A 13 -8.48 -5.27 4.76
CA ALA A 13 -8.59 -4.13 3.88
C ALA A 13 -10.05 -3.84 3.53
N THR A 14 -10.28 -2.59 3.15
CA THR A 14 -11.53 -2.12 2.58
C THR A 14 -11.22 -1.51 1.23
N PHE A 15 -12.00 -1.89 0.24
CA PHE A 15 -11.93 -1.38 -1.12
C PHE A 15 -13.17 -0.52 -1.39
N SER A 16 -13.00 0.57 -2.14
CA SER A 16 -14.10 1.43 -2.56
C SER A 16 -13.79 2.02 -3.93
N GLU A 17 -14.74 1.93 -4.84
CA GLU A 17 -14.70 2.68 -6.09
C GLU A 17 -15.13 4.13 -5.81
N LEU A 18 -14.47 5.06 -6.49
CA LEU A 18 -14.74 6.49 -6.39
C LEU A 18 -14.94 7.05 -7.80
N GLU A 19 -15.56 8.22 -7.90
CA GLU A 19 -15.55 8.96 -9.15
C GLU A 19 -14.10 9.29 -9.54
N GLY A 20 -13.66 8.79 -10.70
CA GLY A 20 -12.29 8.98 -11.19
C GLY A 20 -11.26 7.96 -10.69
N GLY A 21 -11.66 6.87 -10.03
CA GLY A 21 -10.73 5.78 -9.70
C GLY A 21 -11.18 4.89 -8.53
N ALA A 22 -10.23 4.50 -7.70
CA ALA A 22 -10.49 3.63 -6.55
C ALA A 22 -9.59 3.93 -5.35
N GLU A 23 -10.05 3.56 -4.16
CA GLU A 23 -9.30 3.62 -2.92
C GLU A 23 -9.23 2.25 -2.23
N LEU A 24 -8.04 1.92 -1.71
CA LEU A 24 -7.79 0.75 -0.87
C LEU A 24 -7.22 1.20 0.48
N ARG A 25 -7.88 0.82 1.57
CA ARG A 25 -7.40 1.04 2.94
C ARG A 25 -7.02 -0.28 3.56
N GLY A 26 -5.87 -0.35 4.22
CA GLY A 26 -5.32 -1.60 4.74
C GLY A 26 -4.85 -1.51 6.18
N ARG A 27 -4.83 -2.64 6.87
CA ARG A 27 -4.22 -2.83 8.18
C ARG A 27 -3.57 -4.20 8.24
N ARG A 28 -2.37 -4.25 8.85
CA ARG A 28 -1.62 -5.48 9.09
C ARG A 28 -1.08 -5.53 10.50
N SER A 29 -1.18 -6.69 11.12
CA SER A 29 -0.44 -7.04 12.33
C SER A 29 0.34 -8.33 12.13
N SER A 30 1.56 -8.40 12.65
CA SER A 30 2.37 -9.62 12.65
C SER A 30 3.12 -9.75 13.97
N MET A 31 3.00 -10.90 14.64
CA MET A 31 3.76 -11.17 15.86
C MET A 31 5.23 -11.44 15.56
N ALA A 32 5.54 -12.12 14.44
CA ALA A 32 6.93 -12.46 14.08
C ALA A 32 7.83 -11.23 13.88
N THR A 33 7.29 -10.16 13.27
CA THR A 33 8.03 -8.90 13.07
C THR A 33 7.61 -7.81 14.06
N LEU A 34 6.74 -8.14 15.02
CA LEU A 34 6.08 -7.15 15.90
C LEU A 34 5.51 -5.96 15.12
N ALA A 35 4.98 -6.21 13.92
CA ALA A 35 4.48 -5.15 13.05
C ALA A 35 3.03 -4.81 13.39
N ARG A 36 2.72 -3.51 13.37
CA ARG A 36 1.38 -2.92 13.45
C ARG A 36 1.32 -1.78 12.45
N LEU A 37 0.86 -2.07 11.25
CA LEU A 37 0.87 -1.14 10.12
C LEU A 37 -0.55 -0.82 9.67
N ARG A 38 -0.73 0.40 9.18
CA ARG A 38 -1.94 0.89 8.54
C ARG A 38 -1.57 1.56 7.23
N SER A 39 -2.40 1.38 6.22
CA SER A 39 -2.40 2.22 5.04
C SER A 39 -3.66 3.08 5.05
N PRO A 40 -3.53 4.41 5.29
CA PRO A 40 -4.46 5.38 4.72
C PRO A 40 -4.64 5.11 3.21
N PRO A 41 -5.72 5.63 2.59
CA PRO A 41 -6.15 5.16 1.28
C PRO A 41 -5.00 5.21 0.27
N VAL A 42 -4.68 4.03 -0.27
CA VAL A 42 -3.95 3.91 -1.53
C VAL A 42 -4.93 4.24 -2.62
N ARG A 43 -4.55 5.14 -3.52
CA ARG A 43 -5.41 5.60 -4.61
C ARG A 43 -4.94 5.05 -5.94
N ALA A 44 -5.90 4.75 -6.79
CA ALA A 44 -5.67 4.57 -8.21
C ALA A 44 -6.55 5.53 -9.01
N ASP A 45 -6.07 5.90 -10.19
CA ASP A 45 -6.84 6.70 -11.15
C ASP A 45 -7.89 5.83 -11.90
N ALA A 46 -8.65 6.45 -12.80
CA ALA A 46 -9.67 5.77 -13.60
C ALA A 46 -9.10 4.70 -14.54
N ALA A 47 -7.80 4.74 -14.83
CA ALA A 47 -7.09 3.70 -15.57
C ALA A 47 -6.52 2.61 -14.65
N TRP A 48 -6.86 2.66 -13.36
CA TRP A 48 -6.40 1.74 -12.31
C TRP A 48 -4.91 1.79 -12.02
N TYR A 49 -4.23 2.88 -12.40
CA TYR A 49 -2.84 3.10 -12.00
C TYR A 49 -2.77 3.68 -10.61
N SER A 50 -1.98 3.04 -9.74
CA SER A 50 -1.70 3.56 -8.40
C SER A 50 -1.04 4.93 -8.50
N THR A 51 -1.62 5.92 -7.84
CA THR A 51 -1.16 7.32 -7.87
C THR A 51 -0.46 7.71 -6.57
N GLU A 52 -0.98 7.26 -5.45
CA GLU A 52 -0.36 7.49 -4.14
C GLU A 52 -0.71 6.41 -3.14
N GLY A 53 0.15 6.27 -2.13
CA GLY A 53 -0.07 5.37 -1.02
C GLY A 53 0.71 5.84 0.20
N THR A 54 0.16 5.56 1.39
CA THR A 54 0.86 5.79 2.65
C THR A 54 0.89 4.50 3.44
N VAL A 55 2.01 4.21 4.08
CA VAL A 55 2.14 3.15 5.08
C VAL A 55 2.70 3.77 6.34
N GLU A 56 2.00 3.59 7.45
CA GLU A 56 2.43 4.09 8.74
C GLU A 56 2.20 3.07 9.86
N GLY A 57 2.96 3.19 10.93
CA GLY A 57 2.85 2.36 12.11
C GLY A 57 4.20 1.95 12.66
N TRP A 58 4.32 0.70 13.09
CA TRP A 58 5.49 0.18 13.77
C TRP A 58 5.92 -1.18 13.21
N CYS A 59 7.23 -1.44 13.25
CA CYS A 59 7.84 -2.74 13.02
C CYS A 59 8.93 -2.94 14.09
N GLY A 60 8.67 -3.83 15.06
CA GLY A 60 9.45 -3.85 16.30
C GLY A 60 9.36 -2.51 17.03
N SER A 61 10.50 -1.99 17.44
CA SER A 61 10.62 -0.65 18.05
C SER A 61 10.72 0.49 17.05
N ARG A 62 10.77 0.20 15.73
CA ARG A 62 10.98 1.22 14.70
C ARG A 62 9.64 1.76 14.19
N ARG A 63 9.48 3.08 14.26
CA ARG A 63 8.36 3.78 13.61
C ARG A 63 8.56 3.76 12.10
N VAL A 64 7.49 3.41 11.39
CA VAL A 64 7.41 3.43 9.92
C VAL A 64 6.48 4.56 9.51
N LYS A 65 6.94 5.40 8.58
CA LYS A 65 6.11 6.36 7.85
C LYS A 65 6.67 6.49 6.44
N LEU A 66 5.95 5.93 5.48
CA LEU A 66 6.31 5.90 4.07
C LEU A 66 5.18 6.55 3.28
N ARG A 67 5.53 7.52 2.44
CA ARG A 67 4.63 8.13 1.46
C ARG A 67 5.17 7.88 0.07
N LEU A 68 4.33 7.30 -0.78
CA LEU A 68 4.64 6.99 -2.17
C LEU A 68 3.76 7.85 -3.06
N ARG A 69 4.34 8.45 -4.09
CA ARG A 69 3.61 9.21 -5.12
C ARG A 69 4.17 8.93 -6.50
N ARG A 70 3.28 8.68 -7.45
CA ARG A 70 3.57 8.53 -8.87
C ARG A 70 3.35 9.86 -9.58
N ALA A 71 4.34 10.32 -10.32
CA ALA A 71 4.18 11.45 -11.24
C ALA A 71 3.57 10.98 -12.56
N ARG A 72 3.09 11.94 -13.37
CA ARG A 72 2.44 11.64 -14.67
C ARG A 72 3.39 10.97 -15.67
N ASP A 73 4.68 11.21 -15.54
CA ASP A 73 5.74 10.57 -16.35
C ASP A 73 6.06 9.13 -15.91
N GLY A 74 5.36 8.62 -14.88
CA GLY A 74 5.56 7.26 -14.35
C GLY A 74 6.72 7.12 -13.39
N THR A 75 7.39 8.22 -13.02
CA THR A 75 8.39 8.21 -11.94
C THR A 75 7.72 8.15 -10.57
N TRP A 76 8.42 7.58 -9.60
CA TRP A 76 7.94 7.47 -8.22
C TRP A 76 8.82 8.23 -7.25
N THR A 77 8.20 8.82 -6.23
CA THR A 77 8.91 9.36 -5.07
C THR A 77 8.55 8.58 -3.81
N SER A 78 9.55 8.38 -2.96
CA SER A 78 9.45 7.82 -1.62
C SER A 78 9.82 8.90 -0.61
N ASN A 79 8.85 9.32 0.20
CA ASN A 79 9.01 10.41 1.16
C ASN A 79 9.57 11.71 0.51
N GLY A 80 9.25 11.95 -0.76
CA GLY A 80 9.70 13.10 -1.53
C GLY A 80 11.02 12.90 -2.29
N ALA A 81 11.76 11.82 -2.02
CA ALA A 81 12.97 11.47 -2.76
C ALA A 81 12.64 10.60 -3.97
N LEU A 82 13.24 10.89 -5.13
CA LEU A 82 13.05 10.09 -6.35
C LEU A 82 13.49 8.63 -6.11
N CYS A 83 12.65 7.68 -6.53
CA CYS A 83 12.92 6.26 -6.51
C CYS A 83 12.99 5.73 -7.95
N ALA A 84 14.11 6.00 -8.62
CA ALA A 84 14.27 5.66 -10.04
C ALA A 84 14.17 4.15 -10.33
N ALA A 85 14.49 3.32 -9.33
CA ALA A 85 14.48 1.85 -9.44
C ALA A 85 13.11 1.25 -9.74
N VAL A 86 12.02 1.99 -9.53
CA VAL A 86 10.63 1.54 -9.78
C VAL A 86 9.92 2.39 -10.83
N THR A 87 10.67 3.13 -11.65
CA THR A 87 10.11 3.91 -12.76
C THR A 87 9.33 3.00 -13.70
N GLY A 88 8.15 3.43 -14.13
CA GLY A 88 7.27 2.65 -14.99
C GLY A 88 6.39 1.65 -14.26
N CYS A 89 6.61 1.39 -12.96
CA CYS A 89 5.65 0.64 -12.16
C CYS A 89 4.31 1.39 -12.11
N VAL A 90 3.22 0.66 -12.31
CA VAL A 90 1.86 1.21 -12.39
C VAL A 90 1.00 0.86 -11.17
N ASP A 91 1.45 -0.08 -10.33
CA ASP A 91 0.70 -0.62 -9.20
C ASP A 91 1.54 -0.65 -7.93
N LEU A 92 0.89 -0.40 -6.79
CA LEU A 92 1.46 -0.50 -5.45
C LEU A 92 1.03 -1.80 -4.78
N ASP A 93 1.93 -2.78 -4.78
CA ASP A 93 1.77 -3.99 -3.97
C ASP A 93 2.26 -3.72 -2.54
N LEU A 94 1.32 -3.50 -1.62
CA LEU A 94 1.66 -3.33 -0.21
C LEU A 94 1.84 -4.65 0.55
N SER A 95 1.58 -5.79 -0.11
CA SER A 95 1.70 -7.16 0.45
C SER A 95 1.02 -7.33 1.83
N PHE A 96 0.08 -6.44 2.18
CA PHE A 96 -0.71 -6.43 3.41
C PHE A 96 -2.00 -7.24 3.28
N THR A 97 -2.32 -7.65 2.08
CA THR A 97 -3.50 -8.40 1.71
C THR A 97 -3.15 -9.02 0.38
N ARG A 98 -3.74 -10.16 0.01
CA ARG A 98 -3.69 -10.63 -1.40
C ARG A 98 -4.46 -9.69 -2.35
N LEU A 99 -4.72 -8.45 -1.93
CA LEU A 99 -5.44 -7.42 -2.66
C LEU A 99 -4.40 -6.51 -3.30
N ARG A 100 -4.43 -6.55 -4.63
CA ARG A 100 -3.69 -5.72 -5.56
C ARG A 100 -4.70 -4.76 -6.16
N ILE A 101 -4.35 -3.50 -6.44
CA ILE A 101 -5.23 -2.66 -7.26
C ILE A 101 -4.96 -3.07 -8.71
N CYS A 102 -5.56 -4.18 -9.12
CA CYS A 102 -5.52 -4.67 -10.48
C CYS A 102 -6.94 -4.64 -11.05
N CYS A 103 -7.18 -3.82 -12.07
CA CYS A 103 -8.19 -4.13 -13.08
C CYS A 103 -7.56 -4.11 -14.46
N ARG A 104 -7.02 -5.27 -14.84
CA ARG A 104 -7.38 -6.04 -16.04
C ARG A 104 -7.03 -7.50 -15.79
#